data_AF-A0A482RBK2-F1
#
_entry.id   AF-A0A482RBK2-F1
#
_cell.length_a   1.000
_cell.length_b   1.000
_cell.length_c   1.000
_cell.angle_alpha   90.00
_cell.angle_beta   90.00
_cell.angle_gamma   90.00
#
_symmetry.space_group_name_H-M   'P 1'
#
loop_
_entity.id
_entity.type
_entity.pdbx_description
1 polymer ?
#
loop_
_entity_poly.entity_id
_entity_poly.type
_entity_poly.pdbx_seq_one_letter_code
_entity_poly.pdbx_strand_id
1 'polypeptide(L)'
;MCAGAGLGGCGDWHARGRLDAGGAAARLLLQNRYARTRARTRVETTRESGHDAQRSTHSHTHTHTHTHTHALCALRAAEEIGAAIFVHPWDMMGSNLMKDYFLPWLVGMPAETSLAICSMMFSGLFERYPRLRVCFAHGGGSFPGTLARVQHGFDVRPDLCAKDCTRSPVEQCGSFWTDSLVHDPHALRDIVRIFGEDKVCLGTDYPFPLGEYTAESRGKEYAAGALIDSMEWAAGQKEKLLGSNACAWLNRDIVDFWK
;
A
#
# COMPACT_ATOMS: atom_id res chain seq x y z
N MET A 1 -9.48 -36.58 -32.26
CA MET A 1 -10.21 -36.87 -31.01
C MET A 1 -9.91 -35.73 -30.05
N CYS A 2 -10.92 -34.89 -29.80
CA CYS A 2 -10.84 -33.76 -28.87
C CYS A 2 -11.45 -34.14 -27.51
N ALA A 3 -11.08 -33.33 -26.52
CA ALA A 3 -11.75 -33.04 -25.25
C ALA A 3 -11.40 -33.91 -24.02
N GLY A 4 -10.95 -33.20 -22.98
CA GLY A 4 -10.86 -33.65 -21.59
C GLY A 4 -10.87 -32.43 -20.68
N ALA A 5 -12.08 -31.99 -20.30
CA ALA A 5 -12.33 -30.98 -19.28
C ALA A 5 -12.34 -31.61 -17.88
N GLY A 6 -11.95 -30.83 -16.86
CA GLY A 6 -12.07 -31.24 -15.46
C GLY A 6 -11.51 -30.18 -14.51
N LEU A 7 -12.25 -29.08 -14.33
CA LEU A 7 -12.02 -28.11 -13.25
C LEU A 7 -12.31 -28.80 -11.91
N GLY A 8 -11.28 -28.99 -11.10
CA GLY A 8 -11.39 -29.56 -9.77
C GLY A 8 -11.92 -28.57 -8.74
N GLY A 9 -13.13 -28.83 -8.25
CA GLY A 9 -13.57 -28.67 -6.86
C GLY A 9 -13.42 -27.30 -6.19
N CYS A 10 -14.48 -26.49 -6.23
CA CYS A 10 -14.72 -25.45 -5.24
C CYS A 10 -15.03 -26.15 -3.90
N GLY A 11 -14.08 -26.15 -2.96
CA GLY A 11 -14.32 -26.67 -1.61
C GLY A 11 -15.32 -25.80 -0.85
N ASP A 12 -16.19 -26.42 -0.04
CA ASP A 12 -17.18 -25.74 0.79
C ASP A 12 -16.53 -24.73 1.74
N TRP A 13 -16.78 -23.44 1.51
CA TRP A 13 -16.40 -22.35 2.40
C TRP A 13 -17.63 -21.86 3.17
N HIS A 14 -17.62 -21.99 4.49
CA HIS A 14 -18.61 -21.33 5.34
C HIS A 14 -18.22 -19.87 5.58
N ALA A 15 -18.86 -18.93 4.87
CA ALA A 15 -18.90 -17.54 5.28
C ALA A 15 -19.75 -17.41 6.56
N ARG A 16 -19.10 -17.30 7.72
CA ARG A 16 -19.78 -16.85 8.95
C ARG A 16 -19.59 -15.34 9.08
N GLY A 17 -20.42 -14.58 8.39
CA GLY A 17 -20.67 -13.17 8.74
C GLY A 17 -21.82 -13.12 9.74
N ARG A 18 -21.59 -12.66 10.97
CA ARG A 18 -22.67 -11.99 11.69
C ARG A 18 -22.73 -10.58 11.13
N LEU A 19 -23.78 -10.32 10.36
CA LEU A 19 -24.25 -8.98 10.07
C LEU A 19 -24.89 -8.47 11.37
N ASP A 20 -24.08 -8.03 12.33
CA ASP A 20 -24.61 -7.26 13.44
C ASP A 20 -24.88 -5.85 12.88
N ALA A 21 -26.14 -5.42 13.00
CA ALA A 21 -26.62 -4.12 12.55
C ALA A 21 -25.91 -3.01 13.34
N GLY A 22 -24.80 -2.52 12.81
CA GLY A 22 -24.01 -1.43 13.37
C GLY A 22 -22.79 -1.20 12.49
N GLY A 23 -22.80 -0.11 11.73
CA GLY A 23 -21.80 0.21 10.71
C GLY A 23 -20.36 0.20 11.23
N ALA A 24 -19.51 -0.57 10.56
CA ALA A 24 -18.06 -0.49 10.64
C ALA A 24 -17.48 -0.98 9.31
N ALA A 25 -16.31 -0.46 8.93
CA ALA A 25 -15.57 -0.82 7.73
C ALA A 25 -15.62 -2.34 7.45
N ALA A 26 -15.98 -2.72 6.23
CA ALA A 26 -15.98 -4.11 5.81
C ALA A 26 -14.55 -4.63 5.78
N ARG A 27 -14.22 -5.41 6.80
CA ARG A 27 -12.93 -6.04 7.01
C ARG A 27 -12.91 -7.41 6.33
N LEU A 28 -12.12 -7.57 5.28
CA LEU A 28 -11.98 -8.88 4.62
C LEU A 28 -11.03 -9.78 5.43
N LEU A 29 -11.60 -10.76 6.13
CA LEU A 29 -10.86 -11.82 6.83
C LEU A 29 -10.57 -12.98 5.87
N LEU A 30 -9.33 -13.12 5.41
CA LEU A 30 -8.87 -14.32 4.68
C LEU A 30 -8.11 -15.24 5.65
N GLN A 31 -8.81 -16.19 6.27
CA GLN A 31 -8.18 -17.24 7.09
C GLN A 31 -8.39 -18.61 6.44
N ASN A 32 -7.30 -19.36 6.24
CA ASN A 32 -7.35 -20.79 5.91
C ASN A 32 -6.82 -21.60 7.10
N ARG A 33 -7.54 -22.65 7.52
CA ARG A 33 -7.22 -23.55 8.64
C ARG A 33 -5.99 -24.45 8.43
N TYR A 34 -5.34 -24.45 7.27
CA TYR A 34 -4.32 -25.46 6.94
C TYR A 34 -2.90 -24.98 6.58
N ALA A 35 -2.59 -23.68 6.60
CA ALA A 35 -1.26 -23.19 6.20
C ALA A 35 -0.33 -22.94 7.40
N ARG A 36 0.67 -23.82 7.61
CA ARG A 36 1.74 -23.70 8.64
C ARG A 36 2.95 -22.85 8.18
N THR A 37 2.77 -21.74 7.47
CA THR A 37 3.88 -20.86 7.02
C THR A 37 3.55 -19.37 7.18
N ARG A 38 4.52 -18.58 7.69
CA ARG A 38 4.39 -17.21 8.24
C ARG A 38 4.45 -16.12 7.13
N ALA A 39 3.80 -14.95 7.30
CA ALA A 39 3.55 -13.94 6.25
C ALA A 39 3.69 -12.47 6.67
N ARG A 40 3.95 -11.58 5.68
CA ARG A 40 4.73 -10.31 5.80
C ARG A 40 4.09 -8.97 5.35
N THR A 41 2.78 -8.86 5.12
CA THR A 41 2.20 -7.55 4.72
C THR A 41 0.72 -7.40 5.14
N ARG A 42 0.33 -6.19 5.55
CA ARG A 42 -1.04 -5.84 5.97
C ARG A 42 -1.75 -5.03 4.89
N VAL A 43 -2.97 -5.46 4.53
CA VAL A 43 -3.85 -4.79 3.56
C VAL A 43 -5.11 -4.32 4.28
N GLU A 44 -5.43 -3.04 4.16
CA GLU A 44 -6.66 -2.45 4.72
C GLU A 44 -7.57 -1.93 3.61
N THR A 45 -8.88 -2.16 3.75
CA THR A 45 -9.91 -1.76 2.78
C THR A 45 -10.98 -0.91 3.45
N THR A 46 -11.41 0.18 2.80
CA THR A 46 -12.50 1.05 3.29
C THR A 46 -13.72 1.02 2.36
N ARG A 47 -14.94 1.04 2.94
CA ARG A 47 -16.24 1.22 2.26
C ARG A 47 -17.21 2.02 3.17
N GLU A 48 -18.21 2.66 2.56
CA GLU A 48 -19.31 3.43 3.19
C GLU A 48 -19.84 2.88 4.51
N SER A 49 -19.81 3.71 5.56
CA SER A 49 -20.92 4.05 6.46
C SER A 49 -20.46 5.10 7.47
N GLY A 50 -21.34 6.04 7.82
CA GLY A 50 -21.01 7.24 8.59
C GLY A 50 -20.64 7.00 10.06
N HIS A 51 -19.92 8.00 10.57
CA HIS A 51 -19.57 8.33 11.97
C HIS A 51 -18.68 7.35 12.78
N ASP A 52 -17.50 7.88 13.09
CA ASP A 52 -16.63 7.81 14.28
C ASP A 52 -16.51 6.50 15.08
N ALA A 53 -15.31 5.91 15.08
CA ALA A 53 -14.67 5.32 16.26
C ALA A 53 -13.23 4.84 15.95
N GLN A 54 -12.27 5.47 16.61
CA GLN A 54 -10.94 4.93 16.87
C GLN A 54 -11.03 3.51 17.49
N ARG A 55 -10.61 2.47 16.76
CA ARG A 55 -10.17 1.17 17.31
C ARG A 55 -9.44 0.36 16.24
N SER A 56 -8.11 0.37 16.27
CA SER A 56 -7.33 -0.52 15.41
C SER A 56 -7.46 -1.97 15.91
N THR A 57 -7.95 -2.89 15.08
CA THR A 57 -7.96 -4.33 15.37
C THR A 57 -7.41 -5.13 14.17
N HIS A 58 -6.54 -6.10 14.44
CA HIS A 58 -5.50 -6.60 13.53
C HIS A 58 -5.88 -7.91 12.83
N SER A 59 -5.70 -8.03 11.50
CA SER A 59 -5.95 -9.28 10.73
C SER A 59 -4.90 -9.53 9.65
N HIS A 60 -4.58 -10.81 9.45
CA HIS A 60 -3.45 -11.33 8.69
C HIS A 60 -3.89 -11.99 7.38
N THR A 61 -3.07 -11.87 6.33
CA THR A 61 -3.18 -12.69 5.12
C THR A 61 -1.86 -13.43 4.89
N HIS A 62 -1.95 -14.73 4.60
CA HIS A 62 -0.81 -15.65 4.64
C HIS A 62 -0.32 -16.07 3.25
N THR A 63 0.50 -15.27 2.55
CA THR A 63 1.26 -15.72 1.37
C THR A 63 2.48 -14.84 1.04
N HIS A 64 3.54 -15.46 0.49
CA HIS A 64 4.88 -14.88 0.27
C HIS A 64 5.01 -13.89 -0.90
N THR A 65 3.92 -13.56 -1.60
CA THR A 65 3.90 -12.60 -2.69
C THR A 65 2.48 -12.09 -2.87
N HIS A 66 2.30 -10.81 -3.24
CA HIS A 66 1.01 -10.29 -3.72
C HIS A 66 0.55 -10.94 -5.04
N THR A 67 1.36 -11.86 -5.58
CA THR A 67 1.12 -12.65 -6.79
C THR A 67 0.53 -14.03 -6.52
N HIS A 68 0.36 -14.42 -5.26
CA HIS A 68 -0.34 -15.65 -4.93
C HIS A 68 -1.83 -15.54 -5.25
N THR A 69 -2.43 -16.63 -5.73
CA THR A 69 -3.82 -16.71 -6.22
C THR A 69 -4.83 -16.09 -5.25
N HIS A 70 -4.67 -16.26 -3.94
CA HIS A 70 -5.59 -15.70 -2.94
C HIS A 70 -5.46 -14.17 -2.79
N ALA A 71 -4.25 -13.63 -2.83
CA ALA A 71 -4.03 -12.18 -2.82
C ALA A 71 -4.59 -11.56 -4.10
N LEU A 72 -4.36 -12.19 -5.25
CA LEU A 72 -4.92 -11.76 -6.53
C LEU A 72 -6.46 -11.75 -6.52
N CYS A 73 -7.12 -12.75 -5.93
CA CYS A 73 -8.58 -12.74 -5.78
C CYS A 73 -9.08 -11.55 -4.96
N ALA A 74 -8.39 -11.21 -3.86
CA ALA A 74 -8.76 -10.07 -3.03
C ALA A 74 -8.56 -8.74 -3.75
N LEU A 75 -7.44 -8.58 -4.46
CA LEU A 75 -7.12 -7.39 -5.25
C LEU A 75 -8.11 -7.20 -6.40
N ARG A 76 -8.47 -8.29 -7.09
CA ARG A 76 -9.52 -8.28 -8.11
C ARG A 76 -10.86 -7.85 -7.52
N ALA A 77 -11.28 -8.46 -6.42
CA ALA A 77 -12.54 -8.12 -5.77
C ALA A 77 -12.56 -6.64 -5.32
N ALA A 78 -11.43 -6.13 -4.82
CA ALA A 78 -11.29 -4.73 -4.46
C ALA A 78 -11.47 -3.80 -5.67
N GLU A 79 -10.91 -4.13 -6.84
CA GLU A 79 -11.18 -3.36 -8.06
C GLU A 79 -12.67 -3.42 -8.45
N GLU A 80 -13.27 -4.61 -8.43
CA GLU A 80 -14.68 -4.84 -8.82
C GLU A 80 -15.66 -4.02 -7.97
N ILE A 81 -15.38 -3.88 -6.66
CA ILE A 81 -16.22 -3.09 -5.74
C ILE A 81 -15.78 -1.63 -5.59
N GLY A 82 -14.69 -1.23 -6.25
CA GLY A 82 -14.10 0.10 -6.10
C GLY A 82 -13.54 0.38 -4.70
N ALA A 83 -13.02 -0.62 -3.99
CA ALA A 83 -12.36 -0.39 -2.71
C ALA A 83 -10.96 0.20 -2.91
N ALA A 84 -10.58 1.12 -2.02
CA ALA A 84 -9.20 1.54 -1.86
C ALA A 84 -8.44 0.55 -0.97
N ILE A 85 -7.16 0.32 -1.28
CA ILE A 85 -6.27 -0.56 -0.55
C ILE A 85 -5.08 0.26 -0.04
N PHE A 86 -4.82 0.15 1.26
CA PHE A 86 -3.56 0.61 1.86
C PHE A 86 -2.66 -0.58 2.17
N VAL A 87 -1.41 -0.54 1.70
CA VAL A 87 -0.41 -1.59 1.89
C VAL A 87 0.62 -1.10 2.91
N HIS A 88 0.61 -1.73 4.07
CA HIS A 88 1.54 -1.44 5.17
C HIS A 88 2.52 -2.61 5.37
N PRO A 89 3.84 -2.36 5.49
CA PRO A 89 4.83 -3.41 5.68
C PRO A 89 4.65 -4.09 7.05
N TRP A 90 4.88 -5.40 7.13
CA TRP A 90 4.79 -6.13 8.39
C TRP A 90 5.70 -7.37 8.37
N ASP A 91 5.92 -8.06 9.50
CA ASP A 91 6.71 -9.31 9.60
C ASP A 91 7.95 -9.32 8.68
N MET A 92 8.79 -8.30 8.86
CA MET A 92 9.80 -7.87 7.90
C MET A 92 10.85 -8.94 7.57
N MET A 93 11.29 -8.99 6.30
CA MET A 93 12.37 -9.86 5.85
C MET A 93 13.63 -9.65 6.68
N GLY A 94 14.33 -10.74 6.99
CA GLY A 94 15.57 -10.67 7.75
C GLY A 94 15.40 -10.17 9.18
N SER A 95 14.18 -10.13 9.74
CA SER A 95 13.92 -9.71 11.13
C SER A 95 14.78 -10.44 12.17
N ASN A 96 15.16 -11.70 11.88
CA ASN A 96 16.09 -12.47 12.71
C ASN A 96 17.52 -11.91 12.76
N LEU A 97 17.93 -11.11 11.77
CA LEU A 97 19.22 -10.42 11.67
C LEU A 97 19.16 -8.99 12.24
N MET A 98 17.96 -8.46 12.47
CA MET A 98 17.71 -7.07 12.84
C MET A 98 17.18 -6.94 14.27
N LYS A 99 17.73 -7.69 15.22
CA LYS A 99 17.20 -7.69 16.60
C LYS A 99 17.53 -6.41 17.38
N ASP A 100 18.58 -5.72 16.97
CA ASP A 100 19.12 -4.54 17.65
C ASP A 100 18.83 -3.24 16.88
N TYR A 101 19.04 -2.10 17.55
CA TYR A 101 19.00 -0.74 16.99
C TYR A 101 17.72 -0.36 16.24
N PHE A 102 16.59 -1.03 16.53
CA PHE A 102 15.30 -0.76 15.88
C PHE A 102 15.32 -0.98 14.35
N LEU A 103 16.31 -1.74 13.85
CA LEU A 103 16.50 -2.02 12.42
C LEU A 103 15.30 -2.66 11.70
N PRO A 104 14.39 -3.43 12.33
CA PRO A 104 13.23 -3.95 11.61
C PRO A 104 12.33 -2.83 11.06
N TRP A 105 12.25 -1.70 11.76
CA TRP A 105 11.52 -0.52 11.32
C TRP A 105 12.36 0.36 10.39
N LEU A 106 13.65 0.56 10.71
CA LEU A 106 14.50 1.50 9.97
C LEU A 106 15.01 0.95 8.63
N VAL A 107 15.11 -0.37 8.48
CA VAL A 107 15.62 -1.05 7.28
C VAL A 107 14.61 -2.06 6.74
N GLY A 108 14.06 -2.90 7.63
CA GLY A 108 13.14 -3.96 7.23
C GLY A 108 11.86 -3.46 6.58
N MET A 109 11.15 -2.52 7.21
CA MET A 109 9.90 -1.96 6.69
C MET A 109 10.08 -1.28 5.33
N PRO A 110 11.07 -0.37 5.13
CA PRO A 110 11.33 0.20 3.80
C PRO A 110 11.66 -0.84 2.72
N ALA A 111 12.36 -1.92 3.07
CA ALA A 111 12.68 -3.00 2.13
C ALA A 111 11.44 -3.83 1.77
N GLU A 112 10.57 -4.14 2.74
CA GLU A 112 9.31 -4.85 2.51
C GLU A 112 8.36 -4.06 1.62
N THR A 113 8.18 -2.76 1.84
CA THR A 113 7.34 -1.93 0.96
C THR A 113 7.90 -1.92 -0.47
N SER A 114 9.22 -1.82 -0.63
CA SER A 114 9.84 -1.88 -1.95
C SER A 114 9.63 -3.22 -2.63
N LEU A 115 9.72 -4.33 -1.88
CA LEU A 115 9.43 -5.67 -2.40
C LEU A 115 7.96 -5.79 -2.83
N ALA A 116 7.03 -5.23 -2.06
CA ALA A 116 5.60 -5.24 -2.38
C ALA A 116 5.31 -4.51 -3.69
N ILE A 117 5.85 -3.29 -3.85
CA ILE A 117 5.73 -2.50 -5.08
C ILE A 117 6.27 -3.28 -6.29
N CYS A 118 7.52 -3.74 -6.22
CA CYS A 118 8.14 -4.49 -7.31
C CYS A 118 7.38 -5.77 -7.65
N SER A 119 6.89 -6.50 -6.64
CA SER A 119 6.10 -7.72 -6.86
C SER A 119 4.78 -7.42 -7.59
N MET A 120 4.09 -6.34 -7.22
CA MET A 120 2.83 -5.95 -7.86
C MET A 120 3.09 -5.45 -9.30
N MET A 121 4.11 -4.62 -9.51
CA MET A 121 4.52 -4.14 -10.84
C MET A 121 4.89 -5.28 -11.78
N PHE A 122 5.88 -6.10 -11.40
CA PHE A 122 6.41 -7.15 -12.28
C PHE A 122 5.42 -8.26 -12.55
N SER A 123 4.46 -8.47 -11.64
CA SER A 123 3.37 -9.39 -11.90
C SER A 123 2.40 -8.90 -12.96
N GLY A 124 2.45 -7.63 -13.40
CA GLY A 124 1.46 -7.04 -14.31
C GLY A 124 0.13 -6.71 -13.65
N LEU A 125 0.10 -6.58 -12.32
CA LEU A 125 -1.15 -6.34 -11.58
C LEU A 125 -1.84 -5.05 -12.03
N PHE A 126 -1.09 -3.95 -12.14
CA PHE A 126 -1.62 -2.64 -12.53
C PHE A 126 -2.01 -2.56 -14.01
N GLU A 127 -1.51 -3.49 -14.85
CA GLU A 127 -1.97 -3.65 -16.23
C GLU A 127 -3.29 -4.42 -16.29
N ARG A 128 -3.43 -5.48 -15.49
CA ARG A 128 -4.66 -6.29 -15.43
C ARG A 128 -5.81 -5.58 -14.73
N TYR A 129 -5.51 -4.79 -13.70
CA TYR A 129 -6.50 -4.09 -12.88
C TYR A 129 -6.21 -2.57 -12.84
N PRO A 130 -6.42 -1.85 -13.95
CA PRO A 130 -6.07 -0.44 -14.07
C PRO A 130 -6.93 0.50 -13.22
N ARG A 131 -8.07 0.04 -12.69
CA ARG A 131 -8.91 0.82 -11.75
C ARG A 131 -8.60 0.54 -10.29
N LEU A 132 -7.69 -0.39 -10.01
CA LEU A 132 -7.29 -0.75 -8.65
C LEU A 132 -6.61 0.46 -7.98
N ARG A 133 -7.09 0.83 -6.79
CA ARG A 133 -6.56 1.98 -6.04
C ARG A 133 -5.74 1.52 -4.85
N VAL A 134 -4.43 1.48 -5.04
CA VAL A 134 -3.46 1.03 -4.03
C VAL A 134 -2.65 2.21 -3.55
N CYS A 135 -2.48 2.35 -2.24
CA CYS A 135 -1.54 3.29 -1.62
C CYS A 135 -0.53 2.52 -0.77
N PHE A 136 0.76 2.86 -0.91
CA PHE A 136 1.85 2.25 -0.13
C PHE A 136 2.35 3.19 0.96
N ALA A 137 2.55 2.61 2.15
CA ALA A 137 3.04 3.34 3.31
C ALA A 137 4.48 3.86 3.16
N HIS A 138 4.79 4.91 3.92
CA HIS A 138 6.12 5.49 4.15
C HIS A 138 6.84 5.91 2.86
N GLY A 139 6.15 6.67 1.99
CA GLY A 139 6.72 7.16 0.72
C GLY A 139 7.13 6.06 -0.29
N GLY A 140 6.65 4.83 -0.11
CA GLY A 140 7.06 3.66 -0.90
C GLY A 140 8.31 2.97 -0.35
N GLY A 141 8.69 3.28 0.89
CA GLY A 141 9.85 2.72 1.56
C GLY A 141 11.15 3.04 0.81
N SER A 142 11.91 1.99 0.49
CA SER A 142 13.19 2.13 -0.24
C SER A 142 13.05 2.09 -1.77
N PHE A 143 11.82 1.95 -2.29
CA PHE A 143 11.59 1.88 -3.74
C PHE A 143 12.06 3.14 -4.49
N PRO A 144 11.76 4.38 -4.05
CA PRO A 144 12.21 5.57 -4.78
C PRO A 144 13.73 5.61 -4.98
N GLY A 145 14.49 5.23 -3.96
CA GLY A 145 15.96 5.18 -4.02
C GLY A 145 16.52 4.04 -4.88
N THR A 146 15.72 3.01 -5.19
CA THR A 146 16.15 1.85 -5.97
C THR A 146 15.51 1.77 -7.36
N LEU A 147 14.56 2.66 -7.69
CA LEU A 147 13.82 2.65 -8.96
C LEU A 147 14.72 2.55 -10.19
N ALA A 148 15.81 3.33 -10.24
CA ALA A 148 16.75 3.28 -11.38
C ALA A 148 17.39 1.90 -11.57
N ARG A 149 17.69 1.20 -10.45
CA ARG A 149 18.20 -0.18 -10.50
C ARG A 149 17.12 -1.17 -10.95
N VAL A 150 15.89 -1.00 -10.48
CA VAL A 150 14.74 -1.83 -10.86
C VAL A 150 14.46 -1.68 -12.35
N GLN A 151 14.45 -0.45 -12.86
CA GLN A 151 14.32 -0.14 -14.28
C GLN A 151 15.45 -0.77 -15.10
N HIS A 152 16.70 -0.55 -14.70
CA HIS A 152 17.84 -1.13 -15.41
C HIS A 152 17.77 -2.66 -15.47
N GLY A 153 17.36 -3.31 -14.38
CA GLY A 153 17.12 -4.76 -14.34
C GLY A 153 16.05 -5.22 -15.32
N PHE A 154 14.96 -4.46 -15.45
CA PHE A 154 13.90 -4.71 -16.44
C PHE A 154 14.46 -4.64 -17.87
N ASP A 155 15.28 -3.63 -18.17
CA ASP A 155 15.84 -3.39 -19.51
C ASP A 155 16.87 -4.45 -19.91
N VAL A 156 17.75 -4.85 -18.98
CA VAL A 156 18.85 -5.78 -19.29
C VAL A 156 18.50 -7.25 -19.10
N ARG A 157 17.46 -7.56 -18.32
CA ARG A 157 16.96 -8.92 -18.07
C ARG A 157 15.43 -9.01 -18.22
N PRO A 158 14.88 -8.62 -19.38
CA PRO A 158 13.43 -8.73 -19.62
C PRO A 158 12.95 -10.18 -19.55
N ASP A 159 13.82 -11.15 -19.86
CA ASP A 159 13.58 -12.59 -19.70
C ASP A 159 13.25 -13.00 -18.25
N LEU A 160 13.72 -12.21 -17.26
CA LEU A 160 13.43 -12.42 -15.85
C LEU A 160 12.35 -11.49 -15.31
N CYS A 161 12.41 -10.21 -15.68
CA CYS A 161 11.64 -9.14 -15.08
C CYS A 161 10.31 -8.85 -15.81
N ALA A 162 10.29 -8.93 -17.14
CA ALA A 162 9.13 -8.59 -17.98
C ALA A 162 8.30 -9.84 -18.35
N LYS A 163 8.22 -10.83 -17.44
CA LYS A 163 7.51 -12.10 -17.69
C LYS A 163 6.00 -11.92 -17.76
N ASP A 164 5.46 -11.09 -16.88
CA ASP A 164 4.01 -10.95 -16.67
C ASP A 164 3.51 -9.51 -16.88
N CYS A 165 4.40 -8.58 -17.24
CA CYS A 165 4.10 -7.16 -17.48
C CYS A 165 4.80 -6.66 -18.74
N THR A 166 4.19 -5.66 -19.38
CA THR A 166 4.72 -5.02 -20.60
C THR A 166 5.22 -3.60 -20.34
N ARG A 167 4.67 -2.92 -19.33
CA ARG A 167 5.06 -1.57 -18.94
C ARG A 167 6.28 -1.61 -18.03
N SER A 168 7.23 -0.72 -18.28
CA SER A 168 8.41 -0.55 -17.46
C SER A 168 8.09 -0.06 -16.04
N PRO A 169 8.95 -0.31 -15.04
CA PRO A 169 8.77 0.21 -13.68
C PRO A 169 8.51 1.72 -13.61
N VAL A 170 9.22 2.53 -14.41
CA VAL A 170 9.03 3.98 -14.46
C VAL A 170 7.63 4.34 -14.98
N GLU A 171 7.17 3.71 -16.06
CA GLU A 171 5.82 3.94 -16.60
C GLU A 171 4.70 3.55 -15.62
N GLN A 172 4.98 2.60 -14.72
CA GLN A 172 4.02 2.13 -13.73
C GLN A 172 3.92 3.02 -12.49
N CYS A 173 4.87 3.93 -12.22
CA CYS A 173 4.90 4.76 -11.00
C CYS A 173 3.65 5.64 -10.82
N GLY A 174 2.96 6.02 -11.89
CA GLY A 174 1.68 6.75 -11.83
C GLY A 174 0.43 5.88 -11.60
N SER A 175 0.59 4.57 -11.38
CA SER A 175 -0.54 3.62 -11.30
C SER A 175 -1.02 3.34 -9.87
N PHE A 176 -0.32 3.86 -8.86
CA PHE A 176 -0.63 3.72 -7.45
C PHE A 176 -0.27 5.01 -6.70
N TRP A 177 -0.64 5.06 -5.43
CA TRP A 177 -0.36 6.16 -4.52
C TRP A 177 0.69 5.77 -3.49
N THR A 178 1.25 6.78 -2.84
CA THR A 178 2.01 6.61 -1.61
C THR A 178 1.65 7.70 -0.61
N ASP A 179 1.95 7.49 0.67
CA ASP A 179 1.91 8.58 1.63
C ASP A 179 3.16 9.49 1.55
N SER A 180 3.14 10.63 2.24
CA SER A 180 4.21 11.62 2.27
C SER A 180 5.24 11.38 3.38
N LEU A 181 5.16 10.28 4.12
CA LEU A 181 5.94 10.10 5.34
C LEU A 181 7.38 9.67 5.04
N VAL A 182 8.24 10.65 4.78
CA VAL A 182 9.65 10.45 4.41
C VAL A 182 10.66 11.24 5.27
N HIS A 183 10.16 12.06 6.21
CA HIS A 183 10.94 12.84 7.19
C HIS A 183 11.97 13.84 6.65
N ASP A 184 12.10 14.00 5.33
CA ASP A 184 13.09 14.88 4.72
C ASP A 184 12.52 15.62 3.49
N PRO A 185 12.75 16.95 3.37
CA PRO A 185 12.28 17.74 2.23
C PRO A 185 12.83 17.30 0.87
N HIS A 186 14.06 16.78 0.80
CA HIS A 186 14.63 16.30 -0.47
C HIS A 186 13.98 14.98 -0.89
N ALA A 187 13.83 14.05 0.04
CA ALA A 187 13.08 12.81 -0.19
C ALA A 187 11.64 13.09 -0.62
N LEU A 188 10.96 14.09 -0.02
CA LEU A 188 9.61 14.46 -0.41
C LEU A 188 9.55 15.00 -1.85
N ARG A 189 10.52 15.84 -2.27
CA ARG A 189 10.63 16.27 -3.68
C ARG A 189 10.86 15.09 -4.62
N ASP A 190 11.68 14.13 -4.22
CA ASP A 190 11.99 12.96 -5.04
C ASP A 190 10.77 12.07 -5.25
N ILE A 191 10.00 11.75 -4.20
CA ILE A 191 8.80 10.92 -4.36
C ILE A 191 7.72 11.63 -5.19
N VAL A 192 7.57 12.96 -5.05
CA VAL A 192 6.64 13.74 -5.88
C VAL A 192 7.08 13.74 -7.35
N ARG A 193 8.39 13.84 -7.62
CA ARG A 193 8.94 13.73 -8.97
C ARG A 193 8.73 12.33 -9.56
N ILE A 194 8.86 11.27 -8.76
CA ILE A 194 8.79 9.88 -9.21
C ILE A 194 7.35 9.42 -9.45
N PHE A 195 6.46 9.62 -8.48
CA PHE A 195 5.08 9.14 -8.54
C PHE A 195 4.12 10.15 -9.17
N GLY A 196 4.50 11.43 -9.19
CA GLY A 196 3.65 12.55 -9.61
C GLY A 196 2.89 13.18 -8.44
N GLU A 197 2.65 14.49 -8.55
CA GLU A 197 2.00 15.26 -7.49
C GLU A 197 0.56 14.83 -7.19
N ASP A 198 -0.10 14.09 -8.08
CA ASP A 198 -1.46 13.55 -7.89
C ASP A 198 -1.47 12.19 -7.15
N LYS A 199 -0.29 11.64 -6.86
CA LYS A 199 -0.10 10.27 -6.33
C LYS A 199 0.55 10.23 -4.94
N VAL A 200 0.79 11.39 -4.33
CA VAL A 200 1.32 11.48 -2.97
C VAL A 200 0.24 12.03 -2.04
N CYS A 201 -0.14 11.26 -1.02
CA CYS A 201 -1.14 11.63 -0.02
C CYS A 201 -0.46 11.99 1.31
N LEU A 202 -1.08 12.83 2.13
CA LEU A 202 -0.62 13.03 3.51
C LEU A 202 -0.69 11.71 4.29
N GLY A 203 0.40 11.36 4.96
CA GLY A 203 0.42 10.31 5.98
C GLY A 203 1.36 10.69 7.12
N THR A 204 0.95 10.34 8.33
CA THR A 204 1.60 10.79 9.57
C THR A 204 2.11 9.68 10.45
N ASP A 205 1.68 8.43 10.21
CA ASP A 205 1.90 7.27 11.10
C ASP A 205 1.55 7.55 12.58
N TYR A 206 0.57 8.44 12.83
CA TYR A 206 0.02 8.64 14.17
C TYR A 206 -0.68 7.34 14.65
N PRO A 207 -0.52 6.93 15.93
CA PRO A 207 0.20 7.59 17.03
C PRO A 207 1.56 6.94 17.34
N PHE A 208 2.35 6.60 16.33
CA PHE A 208 3.65 5.95 16.56
C PHE A 208 4.80 6.94 16.74
N PRO A 209 5.85 6.58 17.51
CA PRO A 209 7.03 7.45 17.72
C PRO A 209 7.84 7.79 16.46
N LEU A 210 7.67 7.01 15.38
CA LEU A 210 8.25 7.30 14.06
C LEU A 210 7.29 8.10 13.15
N GLY A 211 6.20 8.62 13.69
CA GLY A 211 5.28 9.48 12.94
C GLY A 211 5.84 10.85 12.58
N GLU A 212 4.98 11.70 12.03
CA GLU A 212 5.32 13.08 11.67
C GLU A 212 5.24 14.00 12.89
N TYR A 213 6.38 14.60 13.21
CA TYR A 213 6.56 15.51 14.34
C TYR A 213 7.33 16.76 13.89
N THR A 214 7.21 17.85 14.64
CA THR A 214 8.11 18.99 14.45
C THR A 214 9.56 18.57 14.75
N ALA A 215 10.53 19.17 14.05
CA ALA A 215 11.96 18.89 14.27
C ALA A 215 12.37 19.15 15.73
N GLU A 216 11.75 20.15 16.36
CA GLU A 216 12.02 20.59 17.73
C GLU A 216 11.45 19.61 18.77
N SER A 217 10.31 18.96 18.48
CA SER A 217 9.60 18.18 19.49
C SER A 217 10.24 16.83 19.82
N ARG A 218 11.09 16.29 18.94
CA ARG A 218 11.74 14.97 19.10
C ARG A 218 10.75 13.86 19.48
N GLY A 219 9.63 13.78 18.76
CA GLY A 219 8.62 12.73 18.97
C GLY A 219 7.58 13.04 20.06
N LYS A 220 7.44 14.32 20.47
CA LYS A 220 6.53 14.72 21.55
C LYS A 220 5.30 15.48 21.09
N GLU A 221 5.38 16.18 19.95
CA GLU A 221 4.31 17.02 19.42
C GLU A 221 4.08 16.70 17.96
N TYR A 222 2.97 16.00 17.68
CA TYR A 222 2.60 15.60 16.34
C TYR A 222 2.33 16.82 15.46
N ALA A 223 2.78 16.75 14.22
CA ALA A 223 2.72 17.86 13.29
C ALA A 223 2.27 17.37 11.91
N ALA A 224 1.01 16.96 11.82
CA ALA A 224 0.44 16.43 10.58
C ALA A 224 0.56 17.47 9.45
N GLY A 225 1.25 17.10 8.37
CA GLY A 225 1.43 17.94 7.18
C GLY A 225 2.53 18.99 7.31
N ALA A 226 3.23 19.07 8.44
CA ALA A 226 4.26 20.08 8.66
C ALA A 226 5.39 20.00 7.61
N LEU A 227 5.77 18.79 7.17
CA LEU A 227 6.76 18.63 6.12
C LEU A 227 6.26 19.24 4.79
N ILE A 228 5.01 18.96 4.40
CA ILE A 228 4.41 19.51 3.17
C ILE A 228 4.29 21.03 3.26
N ASP A 229 3.87 21.55 4.41
CA ASP A 229 3.73 22.99 4.65
C ASP A 229 5.07 23.72 4.57
N SER A 230 6.16 23.07 4.98
CA SER A 230 7.52 23.63 4.88
C SER A 230 8.04 23.76 3.44
N MET A 231 7.42 23.07 2.47
CA MET A 231 7.89 23.08 1.08
C MET A 231 7.61 24.42 0.38
N GLU A 232 8.53 24.88 -0.45
CA GLU A 232 8.34 26.05 -1.32
C GLU A 232 7.57 25.67 -2.60
N TRP A 233 6.32 25.21 -2.42
CA TRP A 233 5.43 24.80 -3.50
C TRP A 233 4.21 25.70 -3.61
N ALA A 234 3.59 25.72 -4.79
CA ALA A 234 2.34 26.43 -5.02
C ALA A 234 1.23 25.90 -4.10
N ALA A 235 0.33 26.78 -3.66
CA ALA A 235 -0.75 26.42 -2.74
C ALA A 235 -1.59 25.23 -3.25
N GLY A 236 -1.91 25.19 -4.54
CA GLY A 236 -2.66 24.08 -5.14
C GLY A 236 -1.92 22.74 -5.11
N GLN A 237 -0.58 22.75 -5.20
CA GLN A 237 0.20 21.52 -5.06
C GLN A 237 0.19 21.02 -3.60
N LYS A 238 0.32 21.93 -2.62
CA LYS A 238 0.18 21.56 -1.21
C LYS A 238 -1.21 20.99 -0.91
N GLU A 239 -2.26 21.63 -1.41
CA GLU A 239 -3.64 21.17 -1.25
C GLU A 239 -3.86 19.73 -1.76
N LYS A 240 -3.29 19.40 -2.93
CA LYS A 240 -3.31 18.03 -3.46
C LYS A 240 -2.76 17.03 -2.45
N LEU A 241 -1.54 17.26 -1.96
CA LEU A 241 -0.88 16.34 -1.04
C LEU A 241 -1.58 16.30 0.31
N LEU A 242 -2.04 17.44 0.83
CA LEU A 242 -2.70 17.55 2.13
C LEU A 242 -4.08 16.88 2.17
N GLY A 243 -4.80 16.77 1.04
CA GLY A 243 -6.14 16.18 1.07
C GLY A 243 -6.73 15.70 -0.25
N SER A 244 -6.62 16.46 -1.34
CA SER A 244 -7.36 16.14 -2.57
C SER A 244 -6.93 14.81 -3.20
N ASN A 245 -5.64 14.44 -3.08
CA ASN A 245 -5.16 13.14 -3.53
C ASN A 245 -5.72 11.98 -2.71
N ALA A 246 -5.90 12.17 -1.38
CA ALA A 246 -6.52 11.17 -0.53
C ALA A 246 -8.00 10.98 -0.91
N CYS A 247 -8.71 12.06 -1.26
CA CYS A 247 -10.07 11.99 -1.78
C CYS A 247 -10.13 11.19 -3.10
N ALA A 248 -9.21 11.45 -4.03
CA ALA A 248 -9.11 10.70 -5.29
C ALA A 248 -8.79 9.21 -5.07
N TRP A 249 -7.85 8.89 -4.18
CA TRP A 249 -7.49 7.52 -3.83
C TRP A 249 -8.65 6.77 -3.14
N LEU A 250 -9.34 7.42 -2.20
CA LEU A 250 -10.47 6.85 -1.47
C LEU A 250 -11.78 6.86 -2.27
N ASN A 251 -11.81 7.57 -3.41
CA ASN A 251 -13.02 7.80 -4.21
C ASN A 251 -14.13 8.46 -3.42
N ARG A 252 -13.76 9.52 -2.72
CA ARG A 252 -14.63 10.31 -1.87
C ARG A 252 -14.62 11.76 -2.31
N ASP A 253 -15.75 12.42 -2.14
CA ASP A 253 -15.76 13.87 -2.20
C ASP A 253 -15.25 14.42 -0.86
N ILE A 254 -14.55 15.55 -0.91
CA ILE A 254 -14.10 16.22 0.31
C ILE A 254 -15.28 16.55 1.24
N VAL A 255 -16.47 16.82 0.68
CA VAL A 255 -17.68 17.11 1.47
C VAL A 255 -18.16 15.93 2.31
N ASP A 256 -17.72 14.70 2.00
CA ASP A 256 -18.10 13.52 2.77
C ASP A 256 -17.37 13.43 4.11
N PHE A 257 -16.29 14.19 4.32
CA PHE A 257 -15.53 14.21 5.57
C PHE A 257 -16.00 15.25 6.59
N TRP A 258 -16.90 16.15 6.18
CA TRP A 258 -17.38 17.27 6.99
C TRP A 258 -18.86 17.17 7.37
N LYS A 259 -19.49 16.01 7.16
CA LYS A 259 -20.87 15.69 7.55
C LYS A 259 -20.89 14.84 8.81
#